data_AF-A0A6A3IU45-F1
#
_entry.id   AF-A0A6A3IU45-F1
#
_cell.length_a   1.000
_cell.length_b   1.000
_cell.length_c   1.000
_cell.angle_alpha   90.00
_cell.angle_beta   90.00
_cell.angle_gamma   90.00
#
_symmetry.space_group_name_H-M   'P 1'
#
loop_
_entity.id
_entity.type
_entity.pdbx_description
1 polymer ?
#
loop_
_entity_poly.entity_id
_entity_poly.type
_entity_poly.pdbx_seq_one_letter_code
_entity_poly.pdbx_strand_id
1 'polypeptide(L)'
;MSGPQQKRSQANTAGDDGDASQPTTKLWTALKLPPIIYFSHGALVKWRRERELYEAAVIARCQESSESLAAVMTPVISTIHRRLLKTFCELELKMSVSEMTNDRLITAINQILATMMNDQIPNVHAIMNQHLRMDLRQKDVKARVLNYFDKFDELIEEYGAGFAVPRPRSDGEAQYTALV
;
A
#
# COMPACT_ATOMS: atom_id res chain seq x y z
N MET A 1 -8.77 84.37 26.72
CA MET A 1 -10.24 84.24 26.86
C MET A 1 -10.63 82.83 26.46
N SER A 2 -11.29 82.10 27.38
CA SER A 2 -11.96 80.78 27.23
C SER A 2 -11.10 79.50 27.10
N GLY A 3 -11.16 78.64 28.13
CA GLY A 3 -11.04 77.17 27.98
C GLY A 3 -12.42 76.56 27.66
N PRO A 4 -12.73 75.28 28.00
CA PRO A 4 -11.92 74.06 28.08
C PRO A 4 -12.60 72.82 27.40
N GLN A 5 -11.97 71.64 27.53
CA GLN A 5 -12.58 70.28 27.63
C GLN A 5 -13.35 69.60 26.47
N GLN A 6 -12.69 68.57 25.92
CA GLN A 6 -13.10 67.15 25.81
C GLN A 6 -14.56 66.76 26.15
N LYS A 7 -15.27 66.17 25.18
CA LYS A 7 -16.35 65.18 25.41
C LYS A 7 -16.37 64.08 24.34
N ARG A 8 -15.98 62.90 24.84
CA ARG A 8 -16.39 61.52 24.50
C ARG A 8 -17.70 61.39 23.70
N SER A 9 -17.64 60.66 22.59
CA SER A 9 -18.75 59.82 22.12
C SER A 9 -18.19 58.43 21.82
N GLN A 10 -18.49 57.52 22.75
CA GLN A 10 -18.28 56.09 22.65
C GLN A 10 -19.62 55.51 22.20
N ALA A 11 -19.67 54.77 21.10
CA ALA A 11 -20.75 53.83 20.81
C ALA A 11 -20.19 52.72 19.93
N ASN A 12 -20.20 51.53 20.50
CA ASN A 12 -19.66 50.30 19.96
C ASN A 12 -20.60 49.69 18.91
N THR A 13 -20.02 48.70 18.22
CA THR A 13 -20.67 47.44 17.79
C THR A 13 -21.02 47.33 16.32
N ALA A 14 -20.13 46.65 15.60
CA ALA A 14 -20.42 45.53 14.71
C ALA A 14 -19.06 44.83 14.53
N GLY A 15 -18.77 43.75 15.24
CA GLY A 15 -19.33 42.45 14.87
C GLY A 15 -18.73 42.02 13.53
N ASP A 16 -17.40 42.09 13.40
CA ASP A 16 -16.69 41.45 12.29
C ASP A 16 -16.29 40.08 12.81
N ASP A 17 -17.16 39.11 12.53
CA ASP A 17 -16.90 37.68 12.66
C ASP A 17 -15.79 37.32 11.67
N GLY A 18 -14.55 37.65 12.06
CA GLY A 18 -13.37 37.05 11.50
C GLY A 18 -13.35 35.58 11.89
N ASP A 19 -14.13 34.78 11.18
CA ASP A 19 -13.93 33.34 11.05
C ASP A 19 -12.55 33.14 10.41
N ALA A 20 -11.52 33.28 11.24
CA ALA A 20 -10.22 32.75 10.97
C ALA A 20 -10.39 31.23 11.04
N SER A 21 -10.90 30.67 9.95
CA SER A 21 -10.72 29.28 9.58
C SER A 21 -9.22 29.00 9.72
N GLN A 22 -8.84 28.50 10.90
CA GLN A 22 -7.49 28.04 11.14
C GLN A 22 -7.20 27.05 10.00
N PRO A 23 -6.07 27.16 9.29
CA PRO A 23 -5.67 26.09 8.41
C PRO A 23 -5.53 24.87 9.32
N THR A 24 -6.49 23.94 9.21
CA THR A 24 -6.37 22.62 9.82
C THR A 24 -5.16 22.01 9.13
N THR A 25 -3.99 22.16 9.73
CA THR A 25 -2.78 21.51 9.27
C THR A 25 -3.04 20.03 9.43
N LYS A 26 -3.59 19.41 8.38
CA LYS A 26 -3.87 17.98 8.39
C LYS A 26 -2.53 17.32 8.61
N LEU A 27 -2.40 16.68 9.76
CA LEU A 27 -1.25 15.87 10.15
C LEU A 27 -1.23 14.67 9.20
N TRP A 28 -0.62 14.85 8.03
CA TRP A 28 -0.34 13.74 7.14
C TRP A 28 0.71 12.87 7.85
N THR A 29 0.24 11.78 8.45
CA THR A 29 1.10 10.72 8.96
C THR A 29 2.16 10.42 7.91
N ALA A 30 3.44 10.49 8.29
CA ALA A 30 4.54 10.23 7.37
C ALA A 30 4.31 8.89 6.67
N LEU A 31 4.00 8.92 5.37
CA LEU A 31 3.82 7.71 4.60
C LEU A 31 5.13 6.96 4.57
N LYS A 32 5.17 5.80 5.22
CA LYS A 32 6.36 4.95 5.24
C LYS A 32 6.57 4.36 3.86
N LEU A 33 7.66 4.73 3.21
CA LEU A 33 8.06 4.19 1.93
C LEU A 33 8.55 2.75 2.11
N PRO A 34 7.97 1.75 1.42
CA PRO A 34 8.38 0.36 1.59
C PRO A 34 9.67 0.07 0.80
N PRO A 35 10.77 -0.29 1.47
CA PRO A 35 12.01 -0.64 0.80
C PRO A 35 11.96 -2.07 0.24
N ILE A 36 12.67 -2.32 -0.86
CA ILE A 36 12.91 -3.69 -1.32
C ILE A 36 14.23 -4.15 -0.73
N ILE A 37 14.15 -5.14 0.17
CA ILE A 37 15.30 -5.66 0.93
C ILE A 37 15.88 -6.92 0.29
N TYR A 38 15.05 -7.74 -0.38
CA TYR A 38 15.44 -8.96 -1.07
C TYR A 38 14.44 -9.30 -2.20
N PHE A 39 14.87 -10.03 -3.22
CA PHE A 39 14.07 -10.40 -4.39
C PHE A 39 13.44 -11.80 -4.28
N SER A 40 13.17 -12.29 -3.07
CA SER A 40 12.40 -13.54 -2.91
C SER A 40 10.91 -13.25 -3.14
N HIS A 41 10.17 -14.27 -3.58
CA HIS A 41 8.75 -14.15 -3.89
C HIS A 41 7.94 -13.58 -2.72
N GLY A 42 8.02 -14.19 -1.53
CA GLY A 42 7.31 -13.72 -0.34
C GLY A 42 7.70 -12.29 0.11
N ALA A 43 8.95 -11.88 -0.12
CA ALA A 43 9.37 -10.49 0.11
C ALA A 43 8.61 -9.52 -0.79
N LEU A 44 8.55 -9.87 -2.06
CA LEU A 44 7.98 -9.02 -3.10
C LEU A 44 6.45 -8.99 -3.00
N VAL A 45 5.80 -10.05 -2.52
CA VAL A 45 4.36 -10.06 -2.17
C VAL A 45 4.09 -9.05 -1.05
N LYS A 46 4.82 -9.17 0.07
CA LYS A 46 4.68 -8.23 1.19
C LYS A 46 4.96 -6.80 0.77
N TRP A 47 6.06 -6.58 0.04
CA TRP A 47 6.43 -5.27 -0.48
C TRP A 47 5.34 -4.69 -1.39
N ARG A 48 4.74 -5.49 -2.29
CA ARG A 48 3.67 -5.03 -3.19
C ARG A 48 2.46 -4.52 -2.40
N ARG A 49 2.03 -5.26 -1.38
CA ARG A 49 0.92 -4.83 -0.50
C ARG A 49 1.24 -3.50 0.20
N GLU A 50 2.43 -3.39 0.79
CA GLU A 50 2.86 -2.13 1.43
C GLU A 50 2.95 -0.97 0.42
N ARG A 51 3.36 -1.27 -0.82
CA ARG A 51 3.47 -0.30 -1.90
C ARG A 51 2.09 0.18 -2.37
N GLU A 52 1.11 -0.70 -2.49
CA GLU A 52 -0.28 -0.34 -2.84
C GLU A 52 -0.91 0.58 -1.78
N LEU A 53 -0.69 0.29 -0.49
CA LEU A 53 -1.14 1.16 0.60
C LEU A 53 -0.48 2.54 0.55
N TYR A 54 0.83 2.58 0.27
CA TYR A 54 1.55 3.84 0.06
C TYR A 54 0.97 4.62 -1.11
N GLU A 55 0.75 3.98 -2.26
CA GLU A 55 0.23 4.63 -3.47
C GLU A 55 -1.19 5.18 -3.26
N ALA A 56 -2.07 4.41 -2.62
CA ALA A 56 -3.42 4.84 -2.26
C ALA A 56 -3.40 6.07 -1.34
N ALA A 57 -2.53 6.08 -0.33
CA ALA A 57 -2.40 7.21 0.57
C ALA A 57 -1.78 8.45 -0.12
N VAL A 58 -0.85 8.27 -1.06
CA VAL A 58 -0.32 9.36 -1.88
C VAL A 58 -1.43 9.96 -2.74
N ILE A 59 -2.24 9.13 -3.40
CA ILE A 59 -3.36 9.56 -4.24
C ILE A 59 -4.37 10.36 -3.41
N ALA A 60 -4.76 9.86 -2.24
CA ALA A 60 -5.68 10.55 -1.33
C ALA A 60 -5.15 11.93 -0.91
N ARG A 61 -3.85 12.03 -0.59
CA ARG A 61 -3.21 13.33 -0.30
C ARG A 61 -3.25 14.28 -1.49
N CYS A 62 -2.95 13.81 -2.70
CA CYS A 62 -2.93 14.66 -3.90
C CYS A 62 -4.33 15.20 -4.24
N GLN A 63 -5.38 14.41 -4.03
CA GLN A 63 -6.77 14.83 -4.21
C GLN A 63 -7.14 15.99 -3.27
N GLU A 64 -6.57 16.02 -2.07
CA GLU A 64 -6.91 17.02 -1.07
C GLU A 64 -6.06 18.30 -1.15
N SER A 65 -4.80 18.16 -1.55
CA SER A 65 -3.80 19.23 -1.52
C SER A 65 -3.56 19.90 -2.88
N SER A 66 -4.21 19.42 -3.95
CA SER A 66 -3.94 19.82 -5.35
C SER A 66 -2.50 19.58 -5.83
N GLU A 67 -1.71 18.79 -5.09
CA GLU A 67 -0.35 18.41 -5.46
C GLU A 67 -0.35 17.47 -6.68
N SER A 68 0.69 17.57 -7.51
CA SER A 68 0.88 16.67 -8.65
C SER A 68 1.31 15.28 -8.18
N LEU A 69 0.55 14.25 -8.55
CA LEU A 69 0.88 12.85 -8.26
C LEU A 69 2.30 12.48 -8.70
N ALA A 70 2.73 12.94 -9.88
CA ALA A 70 4.05 12.64 -10.40
C ALA A 70 5.18 13.29 -9.58
N ALA A 71 4.91 14.44 -8.94
CA ALA A 71 5.88 15.12 -8.09
C ALA A 71 6.01 14.45 -6.72
N VAL A 72 4.92 13.83 -6.24
CA VAL A 72 4.81 13.30 -4.89
C VAL A 72 5.12 11.79 -4.83
N MET A 73 4.81 11.06 -5.91
CA MET A 73 5.03 9.62 -6.00
C MET A 73 6.51 9.29 -6.08
N THR A 74 6.99 8.50 -5.12
CA THR A 74 8.39 8.07 -5.12
C THR A 74 8.58 6.82 -6.00
N PRO A 75 9.45 6.85 -7.03
CA PRO A 75 9.66 5.71 -7.92
C PRO A 75 10.32 4.53 -7.17
N VAL A 76 9.91 3.31 -7.52
CA VAL A 76 10.40 2.04 -6.91
C VAL A 76 11.92 1.93 -6.98
N ILE A 77 12.53 2.35 -8.08
CA ILE A 77 14.00 2.28 -8.24
C ILE A 77 14.78 3.06 -7.18
N SER A 78 14.15 4.09 -6.58
CA SER A 78 14.75 4.88 -5.51
C SER A 78 14.62 4.23 -4.12
N THR A 79 13.83 3.17 -3.98
CA THR A 79 13.53 2.50 -2.71
C THR A 79 14.39 1.25 -2.48
N ILE A 80 15.38 1.01 -3.35
CA ILE A 80 16.26 -0.16 -3.31
C ILE A 80 17.70 0.30 -3.04
N HIS A 81 18.40 -0.43 -2.18
CA HIS A 81 19.84 -0.24 -2.03
C HIS A 81 20.57 -0.48 -3.36
N ARG A 82 21.39 0.49 -3.79
CA ARG A 82 22.14 0.44 -5.05
C ARG A 82 22.95 -0.85 -5.23
N ARG A 83 23.54 -1.37 -4.14
CA ARG A 83 24.29 -2.64 -4.16
C ARG A 83 23.38 -3.82 -4.54
N LEU A 84 22.20 -3.92 -3.94
CA LEU A 84 21.23 -4.97 -4.22
C LEU A 84 20.69 -4.84 -5.66
N LEU A 85 20.34 -3.62 -6.08
CA LEU A 85 19.88 -3.36 -7.45
C LEU A 85 20.94 -3.77 -8.48
N LYS A 86 22.22 -3.43 -8.23
CA LYS A 86 23.33 -3.82 -9.10
C LYS A 86 23.44 -5.34 -9.23
N THR A 87 23.47 -6.05 -8.10
CA THR A 87 23.54 -7.52 -8.08
C THR A 87 22.38 -8.15 -8.85
N PHE A 88 21.16 -7.63 -8.68
CA PHE A 88 19.99 -8.09 -9.43
C PHE A 88 20.13 -7.87 -10.95
N CYS A 89 20.56 -6.68 -11.38
CA CYS A 89 20.76 -6.38 -12.81
C CYS A 89 21.78 -7.31 -13.46
N GLU A 90 22.93 -7.52 -12.81
CA GLU A 90 24.05 -8.27 -13.37
C GLU A 90 23.79 -9.78 -13.36
N LEU A 91 23.19 -10.31 -12.28
CA LEU A 91 23.02 -11.75 -12.12
C LEU A 91 21.75 -12.27 -12.78
N GLU A 92 20.62 -11.58 -12.62
CA GLU A 92 19.32 -12.06 -13.12
C GLU A 92 19.05 -11.54 -14.54
N LEU A 93 19.23 -10.24 -14.76
CA LEU A 93 18.85 -9.60 -16.03
C LEU A 93 19.99 -9.53 -17.06
N LYS A 94 21.21 -9.91 -16.67
CA LYS A 94 22.43 -9.88 -17.50
C LYS A 94 22.67 -8.50 -18.17
N MET A 95 22.39 -7.43 -17.42
CA MET A 95 22.49 -6.05 -17.92
C MET A 95 23.17 -5.12 -16.91
N SER A 96 23.57 -3.93 -17.37
CA SER A 96 24.17 -2.92 -16.49
C SER A 96 23.10 -2.24 -15.63
N VAL A 97 23.46 -1.91 -14.37
CA VAL A 97 22.61 -1.08 -13.50
C VAL A 97 22.32 0.31 -14.08
N SER A 98 23.16 0.82 -14.99
CA SER A 98 22.94 2.10 -15.67
C SER A 98 21.78 2.07 -16.66
N GLU A 99 21.45 0.88 -17.17
CA GLU A 99 20.35 0.68 -18.13
C GLU A 99 19.02 0.36 -17.43
N MET A 100 19.05 0.28 -16.09
CA MET A 100 17.88 0.00 -15.28
C MET A 100 16.99 1.24 -15.17
N THR A 101 15.71 1.07 -15.48
CA THR A 101 14.68 2.10 -15.31
C THR A 101 13.63 1.64 -14.30
N ASN A 102 12.84 2.57 -13.79
CA ASN A 102 11.76 2.25 -12.87
C ASN A 102 10.78 1.22 -13.47
N ASP A 103 10.40 1.39 -14.73
CA ASP A 103 9.44 0.51 -15.40
C ASP A 103 10.02 -0.89 -15.65
N ARG A 104 11.31 -0.98 -15.97
CA ARG A 104 12.01 -2.27 -16.12
C ARG A 104 12.05 -3.02 -14.80
N LEU A 105 12.35 -2.32 -13.70
CA LEU A 105 12.37 -2.90 -12.37
C LEU A 105 10.97 -3.41 -11.97
N ILE A 106 9.91 -2.62 -12.19
CA ILE A 106 8.54 -3.04 -11.94
C ILE A 106 8.19 -4.28 -12.78
N THR A 107 8.57 -4.29 -14.06
CA THR A 107 8.34 -5.42 -14.96
C THR A 107 9.04 -6.68 -14.46
N ALA A 108 10.30 -6.58 -14.02
CA ALA A 108 11.06 -7.70 -13.48
C ALA A 108 10.45 -8.21 -12.16
N ILE A 109 10.02 -7.33 -11.27
CA ILE A 109 9.31 -7.71 -10.03
C ILE A 109 8.00 -8.44 -10.37
N ASN A 110 7.25 -7.94 -11.35
CA ASN A 110 6.01 -8.58 -11.79
C ASN A 110 6.27 -9.97 -12.39
N GLN A 111 7.35 -10.14 -13.13
CA GLN A 111 7.78 -11.44 -13.65
C GLN A 111 8.12 -12.40 -12.52
N ILE A 112 8.91 -11.98 -11.52
CA ILE A 112 9.25 -12.82 -10.35
C ILE A 112 7.98 -13.25 -9.61
N LEU A 113 7.04 -12.32 -9.43
CA LEU A 113 5.77 -12.60 -8.76
C LEU A 113 4.84 -13.51 -9.57
N ALA A 114 4.97 -13.51 -10.90
CA ALA A 114 4.24 -14.39 -11.80
C ALA A 114 4.90 -15.78 -11.96
N THR A 115 6.23 -15.86 -11.85
CA THR A 115 6.97 -17.12 -11.88
C THR A 115 6.86 -17.82 -10.53
N MET A 116 5.76 -18.53 -10.35
CA MET A 116 5.59 -19.54 -9.32
C MET A 116 6.44 -20.74 -9.72
N MET A 117 7.65 -20.88 -9.17
CA MET A 117 8.39 -22.13 -9.33
C MET A 117 7.57 -23.24 -8.64
N ASN A 118 7.15 -24.27 -9.37
CA ASN A 118 6.39 -25.40 -8.82
C ASN A 118 7.09 -26.03 -7.60
N ASP A 119 8.41 -25.96 -7.54
CA ASP A 119 9.23 -26.52 -6.45
C ASP A 119 9.30 -25.62 -5.21
N GLN A 120 8.76 -24.39 -5.29
CA GLN A 120 8.65 -23.43 -4.19
C GLN A 120 7.20 -23.21 -3.76
N ILE A 121 6.24 -23.96 -4.32
CA ILE A 121 4.88 -24.00 -3.78
C ILE A 121 5.01 -24.59 -2.37
N PRO A 122 4.82 -23.79 -1.32
CA PRO A 122 4.96 -24.32 0.01
C PRO A 122 3.88 -25.37 0.22
N ASN A 123 4.13 -26.37 1.07
CA ASN A 123 3.14 -27.40 1.36
C ASN A 123 1.91 -26.74 2.00
N VAL A 124 0.93 -26.41 1.16
CA VAL A 124 -0.22 -25.60 1.54
C VAL A 124 -1.04 -26.33 2.59
N HIS A 125 -1.13 -27.64 2.45
CA HIS A 125 -1.83 -28.46 3.42
C HIS A 125 -1.18 -28.37 4.80
N ALA A 126 0.16 -28.28 4.88
CA ALA A 126 0.87 -28.03 6.13
C ALA A 126 0.64 -26.60 6.66
N ILE A 127 0.70 -25.57 5.79
CA ILE A 127 0.47 -24.18 6.18
C ILE A 127 -0.93 -23.97 6.72
N MET A 128 -1.96 -24.42 6.00
CA MET A 128 -3.36 -24.31 6.41
C MET A 128 -3.58 -25.06 7.73
N ASN A 129 -3.08 -26.29 7.86
CA ASN A 129 -3.21 -27.04 9.12
C ASN A 129 -2.54 -26.34 10.32
N GLN A 130 -1.43 -25.64 10.09
CA GLN A 130 -0.69 -24.96 11.15
C GLN A 130 -1.31 -23.61 11.53
N HIS A 131 -1.71 -22.81 10.55
CA HIS A 131 -2.09 -21.41 10.75
C HIS A 131 -3.60 -21.18 10.74
N LEU A 132 -4.37 -22.00 10.01
CA LEU A 132 -5.81 -21.85 9.87
C LEU A 132 -6.55 -22.75 10.87
N ARG A 133 -6.64 -22.28 12.12
CA ARG A 133 -7.39 -22.96 13.19
C ARG A 133 -8.42 -22.02 13.79
N MET A 134 -9.64 -22.53 13.95
CA MET A 134 -10.72 -21.79 14.60
C MET A 134 -10.38 -21.59 16.09
N ASP A 135 -10.40 -20.34 16.55
CA ASP A 135 -10.15 -20.03 17.96
C ASP A 135 -11.38 -20.37 18.81
N LEU A 136 -11.37 -21.56 19.41
CA LEU A 136 -12.45 -22.04 20.28
C LEU A 136 -12.57 -21.26 21.61
N ARG A 137 -11.58 -20.42 21.96
CA ARG A 137 -11.65 -19.55 23.14
C ARG A 137 -12.60 -18.37 22.92
N GLN A 138 -12.83 -17.98 21.67
CA GLN A 138 -13.81 -16.96 21.31
C GLN A 138 -15.22 -17.53 21.52
N LYS A 139 -15.96 -16.94 22.47
CA LYS A 139 -17.31 -17.38 22.86
C LYS A 139 -18.36 -16.96 21.83
N ASP A 140 -18.17 -15.81 21.17
CA ASP A 140 -19.05 -15.36 20.10
C ASP A 140 -18.82 -16.18 18.83
N VAL A 141 -19.83 -16.98 18.45
CA VAL A 141 -19.77 -17.86 17.29
C VAL A 141 -19.59 -17.07 15.99
N LYS A 142 -20.26 -15.92 15.84
CA LYS A 142 -20.17 -15.11 14.62
C LYS A 142 -18.79 -14.50 14.49
N ALA A 143 -18.27 -13.89 15.55
CA ALA A 143 -16.92 -13.32 15.55
C ALA A 143 -15.86 -14.42 15.28
N ARG A 144 -16.05 -15.61 15.85
CA ARG A 144 -15.15 -16.74 15.64
C ARG A 144 -15.09 -17.21 14.19
N VAL A 145 -16.24 -17.28 13.52
CA VAL A 145 -16.32 -17.64 12.09
C VAL A 145 -15.71 -16.53 11.23
N LEU A 146 -16.04 -15.27 11.49
CA LEU A 146 -15.49 -14.14 10.73
C LEU A 146 -13.96 -14.08 10.82
N ASN A 147 -13.40 -14.19 12.03
CA ASN A 147 -11.94 -14.19 12.22
C ASN A 147 -11.24 -15.39 11.57
N TYR A 148 -11.94 -16.52 11.41
CA TYR A 148 -11.38 -17.67 10.71
C TYR A 148 -11.25 -17.41 9.20
N PHE A 149 -12.27 -16.79 8.59
CA PHE A 149 -12.23 -16.46 7.16
C PHE A 149 -11.28 -15.29 6.88
N ASP A 150 -11.21 -14.29 7.75
CA ASP A 150 -10.23 -13.21 7.66
C ASP A 150 -8.78 -13.74 7.64
N LYS A 151 -8.46 -14.70 8.52
CA LYS A 151 -7.17 -15.40 8.52
C LYS A 151 -6.95 -16.26 7.27
N PHE A 152 -8.00 -16.84 6.70
CA PHE A 152 -7.87 -17.58 5.45
C PHE A 152 -7.49 -16.64 4.31
N ASP A 153 -8.15 -15.49 4.19
CA ASP A 153 -7.84 -14.49 3.18
C ASP A 153 -6.41 -13.97 3.34
N GLU A 154 -5.95 -13.72 4.57
CA GLU A 154 -4.55 -13.37 4.87
C GLU A 154 -3.56 -14.43 4.38
N LEU A 155 -3.84 -15.72 4.62
CA LEU A 155 -2.99 -16.83 4.16
C LEU A 155 -3.00 -16.98 2.63
N ILE A 156 -4.13 -16.72 1.97
CA ILE A 156 -4.23 -16.72 0.52
C ILE A 156 -3.48 -15.52 -0.07
N GLU A 157 -3.49 -14.35 0.56
CA GLU A 157 -2.65 -13.23 0.11
C GLU A 157 -1.15 -13.56 0.22
N GLU A 158 -0.76 -14.24 1.31
CA GLU A 158 0.65 -14.53 1.60
C GLU A 158 1.22 -15.68 0.75
N TYR A 159 0.42 -16.73 0.50
CA TYR A 159 0.87 -17.97 -0.14
C TYR A 159 0.11 -18.31 -1.44
N GLY A 160 -0.97 -17.59 -1.73
CA GLY A 160 -1.89 -17.87 -2.83
C GLY A 160 -1.41 -17.48 -4.22
N ALA A 161 -0.21 -16.92 -4.39
CA ALA A 161 0.40 -16.92 -5.72
C ALA A 161 0.63 -18.35 -6.25
N GLY A 162 0.71 -19.34 -5.34
CA GLY A 162 0.62 -20.80 -5.55
C GLY A 162 -0.73 -21.30 -6.08
N PHE A 163 -1.77 -20.46 -5.94
CA PHE A 163 -3.16 -20.74 -6.19
C PHE A 163 -3.71 -19.70 -7.15
N ALA A 164 -3.60 -19.96 -8.45
CA ALA A 164 -4.52 -19.35 -9.39
C ALA A 164 -5.94 -19.88 -9.07
N VAL A 165 -6.60 -19.31 -8.05
CA VAL A 165 -8.05 -19.42 -7.88
C VAL A 165 -8.64 -18.50 -8.95
N PRO A 166 -9.39 -19.04 -9.92
CA PRO A 166 -10.05 -18.21 -10.92
C PRO A 166 -11.00 -17.26 -10.17
N ARG A 167 -10.80 -15.95 -10.32
CA ARG A 167 -11.83 -15.01 -9.91
C ARG A 167 -13.02 -15.23 -10.84
N PRO A 168 -14.24 -15.41 -10.32
CA PRO A 168 -15.41 -15.37 -11.17
C PRO A 168 -15.46 -13.99 -11.82
N ARG A 169 -15.39 -13.96 -13.15
CA ARG A 169 -15.77 -12.78 -13.90
C ARG A 169 -17.27 -12.58 -13.73
N SER A 170 -17.69 -11.33 -13.73
CA SER A 170 -19.08 -10.89 -13.58
C SER A 170 -20.04 -11.40 -14.68
N ASP A 171 -19.56 -12.18 -15.64
CA ASP A 171 -20.27 -12.73 -16.79
C ASP A 171 -20.62 -14.24 -16.64
N GLY A 172 -20.20 -14.90 -15.56
CA GLY A 172 -20.71 -16.23 -15.20
C GLY A 172 -20.21 -17.41 -16.04
N GLU A 173 -19.23 -17.22 -16.91
CA GLU A 173 -18.67 -18.29 -17.74
C GLU A 173 -17.31 -18.75 -17.20
N ALA A 174 -17.26 -19.97 -16.64
CA ALA A 174 -16.01 -20.61 -16.24
C ALA A 174 -15.37 -21.31 -17.44
N GLN A 175 -14.28 -20.74 -17.99
CA GLN A 175 -13.37 -21.54 -18.81
C GLN A 175 -12.36 -22.25 -17.93
N TYR A 176 -12.43 -23.59 -17.96
CA TYR A 176 -11.40 -24.47 -17.42
C TYR A 176 -10.29 -24.60 -18.45
N THR A 177 -9.11 -24.04 -18.20
CA THR A 177 -7.90 -24.47 -18.91
C THR A 177 -7.15 -25.42 -17.99
N ALA A 178 -7.24 -26.71 -18.28
CA ALA A 178 -6.34 -27.70 -17.71
C ALA A 178 -4.93 -27.43 -18.26
N LEU A 179 -3.97 -27.20 -17.39
CA LEU A 179 -2.56 -27.28 -17.76
C LEU A 179 -2.13 -28.73 -17.51
N VAL A 180 -1.89 -29.45 -18.61
CA VAL A 180 -1.07 -30.66 -18.65
C VAL A 180 0.39 -30.26 -18.49
#